data_AF-A0A5E8VNR1-F1
#
_entry.id   AF-A0A5E8VNR1-F1
#
_cell.length_a   1.000
_cell.length_b   1.000
_cell.length_c   1.000
_cell.angle_alpha   90.00
_cell.angle_beta   90.00
_cell.angle_gamma   90.00
#
_symmetry.space_group_name_H-M   'P 1'
#
loop_
_entity.id
_entity.type
_entity.pdbx_description
1 polymer ?
#
loop_
_entity_poly.entity_id
_entity_poly.type
_entity_poly.pdbx_seq_one_letter_code
_entity_poly.pdbx_strand_id
1 'polypeptide(L)'
;MHRLVLNGAGVGVISCYLCAPDLEAGRLVHLLPAWSSAPVVVNLVFPGRRELTPAVRAFVDYLKASNPPGMHWQNNTIPPLKQ
;
A
#
# COMPACT_ATOMS: atom_id res chain seq x y z
N MET A 1 -8.87 11.44 -5.53
CA MET A 1 -9.54 11.13 -4.25
C MET A 1 -8.81 11.71 -3.05
N HIS A 2 -7.56 11.32 -2.77
CA HIS A 2 -6.79 11.83 -1.61
C HIS A 2 -6.85 13.35 -1.40
N ARG A 3 -6.51 14.14 -2.42
CA ARG A 3 -6.53 15.62 -2.34
C ARG A 3 -7.91 16.20 -1.96
N LEU A 4 -9.00 15.58 -2.40
CA LEU A 4 -10.36 16.05 -2.08
C LEU A 4 -10.65 15.87 -0.59
N VAL A 5 -10.31 14.69 -0.05
CA VAL A 5 -10.47 14.38 1.38
C VAL A 5 -9.58 15.29 2.22
N LEU A 6 -8.31 15.49 1.81
CA LEU A 6 -7.38 16.37 2.51
C LEU A 6 -7.85 17.84 2.55
N ASN A 7 -8.56 18.29 1.52
CA ASN A 7 -9.11 19.65 1.45
C ASN A 7 -10.50 19.77 2.10
N GLY A 8 -10.99 18.76 2.82
CA GLY A 8 -12.27 18.81 3.53
C GLY A 8 -13.51 18.68 2.65
N ALA A 9 -13.37 18.19 1.40
CA ALA A 9 -14.51 18.00 0.50
C ALA A 9 -15.35 16.74 0.82
N GLY A 10 -15.00 15.98 1.87
CA GLY A 10 -15.76 14.81 2.32
C GLY A 10 -14.88 13.72 2.93
N VAL A 11 -15.45 12.51 3.02
CA VAL A 11 -14.80 11.29 3.53
C VAL A 11 -14.48 10.34 2.38
N GLY A 12 -13.44 9.52 2.49
CA GLY A 12 -13.07 8.59 1.41
C GLY A 12 -12.26 7.39 1.89
N VAL A 13 -12.43 6.27 1.18
CA VAL A 13 -11.60 5.07 1.33
C VAL A 13 -10.41 5.20 0.38
N ILE A 14 -9.21 5.34 0.93
CA ILE A 14 -7.96 5.56 0.20
C ILE A 14 -6.93 4.56 0.71
N SER A 15 -6.01 4.14 -0.16
CA SER A 15 -4.90 3.27 0.22
C SER A 15 -4.11 3.85 1.40
N CYS A 16 -3.85 3.03 2.42
CA CYS A 16 -3.23 3.48 3.67
C CYS A 16 -1.86 4.16 3.46
N TYR A 17 -1.05 3.69 2.51
CA TYR A 17 0.27 4.26 2.22
C TYR A 17 0.20 5.71 1.72
N LEU A 18 -0.91 6.11 1.10
CA LEU A 18 -1.13 7.50 0.70
C LEU A 18 -1.56 8.38 1.88
N CYS A 19 -2.29 7.80 2.84
CA CYS A 19 -2.82 8.53 3.99
C CYS A 19 -1.87 8.58 5.18
N ALA A 20 -0.94 7.62 5.29
CA ALA A 20 0.04 7.51 6.37
C ALA A 20 0.67 8.85 6.80
N PRO A 21 1.30 9.63 5.89
CA PRO A 21 1.94 10.89 6.29
C PRO A 21 0.95 11.97 6.73
N ASP A 22 -0.30 11.93 6.24
CA ASP A 22 -1.33 12.90 6.61
C ASP A 22 -2.05 12.51 7.91
N LEU A 23 -2.15 11.22 8.21
CA LEU A 23 -2.63 10.70 9.50
C LEU A 23 -1.62 11.01 10.60
N GLU A 24 -0.33 10.75 10.37
CA GLU A 24 0.75 11.08 11.31
C GLU A 24 0.82 12.59 11.59
N ALA A 25 0.61 13.41 10.56
CA ALA A 25 0.59 14.86 10.69
C ALA A 25 -0.74 15.43 11.23
N GLY A 26 -1.73 14.59 11.54
CA GLY A 26 -3.04 15.02 12.04
C GLY A 26 -3.90 15.78 11.03
N ARG A 27 -3.54 15.77 9.74
CA ARG A 27 -4.33 16.38 8.66
C ARG A 27 -5.52 15.50 8.24
N LEU A 28 -5.40 14.20 8.45
CA LEU A 28 -6.49 13.23 8.29
C LEU A 28 -6.75 12.50 9.61
N VAL A 29 -7.95 11.95 9.75
CA VAL A 29 -8.35 11.11 10.89
C VAL A 29 -8.99 9.81 10.40
N HIS A 30 -8.77 8.71 11.13
CA HIS A 30 -9.40 7.43 10.82
C HIS A 30 -10.80 7.36 11.46
N LEU A 31 -11.84 7.48 10.64
CA LEU A 31 -13.23 7.58 11.13
C LEU A 31 -13.82 6.25 11.64
N LEU A 32 -13.43 5.12 11.06
CA LEU A 32 -13.99 3.80 11.37
C LEU A 32 -12.86 2.79 11.67
N PRO A 33 -12.18 2.89 12.82
CA PRO A 33 -10.98 2.09 13.11
C PRO A 33 -11.22 0.59 13.21
N ALA A 34 -12.47 0.16 13.48
CA ALA A 34 -12.84 -1.26 13.54
C ALA A 34 -13.28 -1.84 12.19
N TRP A 35 -13.33 -1.03 11.13
CA TRP A 35 -13.79 -1.44 9.82
C TRP A 35 -12.67 -1.33 8.78
N SER A 36 -12.59 -2.30 7.87
CA SER A 36 -11.69 -2.25 6.71
C SER A 36 -12.44 -2.71 5.46
N SER A 37 -12.08 -2.13 4.32
CA SER A 37 -12.48 -2.64 3.01
C SER A 37 -11.89 -4.03 2.77
N ALA A 38 -12.54 -4.81 1.89
CA ALA A 38 -12.01 -6.08 1.44
C ALA A 38 -10.60 -5.89 0.83
N PRO A 39 -9.67 -6.84 1.05
CA PRO A 39 -8.33 -6.76 0.48
C PRO A 39 -8.35 -6.70 -1.04
N VAL A 40 -7.53 -5.82 -1.59
CA VAL A 40 -7.30 -5.75 -3.04
C VAL A 40 -6.03 -6.55 -3.35
N VAL A 41 -6.17 -7.56 -4.22
CA VAL A 41 -5.03 -8.38 -4.65
C VAL A 41 -4.20 -7.61 -5.67
N VAL A 42 -2.91 -7.43 -5.36
CA VAL A 42 -1.93 -6.86 -6.29
C VAL A 42 -1.30 -8.01 -7.09
N ASN A 43 -1.40 -7.95 -8.42
CA ASN A 43 -0.88 -8.98 -9.31
C ASN A 43 0.32 -8.45 -10.11
N LEU A 44 1.36 -9.27 -10.24
CA LEU A 44 2.46 -9.04 -11.17
C LEU A 44 2.13 -9.75 -12.49
N VAL A 45 1.95 -8.99 -13.57
CA VAL A 45 1.57 -9.51 -14.89
C VAL A 45 2.74 -9.38 -15.86
N PHE A 46 3.04 -10.47 -16.56
CA PHE A 46 4.08 -10.54 -17.58
C PHE A 46 3.58 -11.36 -18.78
N PRO A 47 4.01 -11.03 -20.01
CA PRO A 47 3.59 -11.74 -21.21
C PRO A 47 4.06 -13.19 -21.16
N GLY A 48 3.12 -14.13 -21.07
CA GLY A 48 3.41 -15.56 -21.04
C GLY A 48 3.88 -16.03 -22.42
N ARG A 49 5.19 -16.35 -22.54
CA ARG A 49 5.83 -17.29 -23.51
C ARG A 49 7.33 -17.06 -23.68
N ARG A 50 7.91 -16.01 -23.09
CA ARG A 50 9.37 -15.85 -23.04
C ARG A 50 9.82 -16.17 -21.63
N GLU A 51 10.81 -17.05 -21.50
CA GLU A 51 11.49 -17.27 -20.22
C GLU A 51 11.73 -15.91 -19.56
N LEU A 52 11.20 -15.72 -18.35
CA LEU A 52 11.38 -14.47 -17.62
C LEU A 52 12.86 -14.15 -17.65
N THR A 53 13.23 -13.02 -18.26
CA THR A 53 14.63 -12.65 -18.36
C THR A 53 15.23 -12.61 -16.95
N PRO A 54 16.52 -12.89 -16.79
CA PRO A 54 17.17 -12.85 -15.46
C PRO A 54 16.87 -11.55 -14.71
N ALA A 55 16.76 -10.43 -15.42
CA ALA A 55 16.38 -9.13 -14.86
C ALA A 55 14.94 -9.11 -14.31
N VAL A 56 13.95 -9.65 -15.04
CA VAL A 56 12.56 -9.71 -14.56
C VAL A 56 12.45 -10.68 -13.38
N ARG A 57 13.15 -11.81 -13.40
CA ARG A 57 13.21 -12.72 -12.27
C ARG A 57 13.81 -12.04 -11.03
N ALA A 58 14.96 -11.38 -11.19
CA ALA A 58 15.60 -10.62 -10.11
C ALA A 58 14.68 -9.53 -9.54
N PHE A 59 13.92 -8.85 -10.40
CA PHE A 59 12.93 -7.87 -9.96
C PHE A 59 11.78 -8.51 -9.17
N VAL A 60 11.23 -9.62 -9.66
CA VAL A 60 10.16 -10.36 -8.95
C VAL A 60 10.68 -10.88 -7.60
N ASP A 61 11.89 -11.40 -7.55
CA ASP A 61 12.51 -11.91 -6.32
C ASP A 61 12.79 -10.77 -5.34
N TYR A 62 13.26 -9.61 -5.82
CA TYR A 62 13.38 -8.40 -5.02
C TYR A 62 12.03 -7.96 -4.45
N LEU A 63 10.99 -7.89 -5.27
CA LEU A 63 9.65 -7.51 -4.80
C LEU A 63 9.11 -8.46 -3.74
N LYS A 64 9.30 -9.78 -3.92
CA LYS A 64 8.92 -10.79 -2.93
C LYS A 64 9.71 -10.67 -1.63
N ALA A 65 11.01 -10.35 -1.70
CA ALA A 65 11.85 -10.16 -0.52
C ALA A 65 11.51 -8.85 0.23
N SER A 66 11.24 -7.78 -0.51
CA SER A 66 10.89 -6.46 0.06
C SER A 66 9.48 -6.43 0.68
N ASN A 67 8.62 -7.38 0.29
CA ASN A 67 7.28 -7.54 0.85
C ASN A 67 7.15 -8.88 1.57
N PRO A 68 7.65 -9.01 2.82
CA PRO A 68 7.60 -10.27 3.55
C PRO A 68 6.16 -10.79 3.68
N PRO A 69 5.94 -12.11 3.68
CA PRO A 69 4.61 -12.69 3.93
C PRO A 69 4.07 -12.16 5.26
N GLY A 70 2.92 -11.48 5.23
CA GLY A 70 2.36 -10.82 6.42
C GLY A 70 2.65 -9.32 6.54
N MET A 71 3.48 -8.75 5.67
CA MET A 71 3.45 -7.31 5.39
C MET A 71 2.26 -7.05 4.48
N HIS A 72 1.08 -7.09 5.06
CA HIS A 72 -0.08 -6.55 4.40
C HIS A 72 0.21 -5.06 4.26
N TRP A 73 0.16 -4.51 3.05
CA TRP A 73 -0.02 -3.07 2.81
C TRP A 73 -1.37 -2.55 3.38
N GLN A 74 -1.89 -3.23 4.41
CA GLN A 74 -3.13 -3.05 5.17
C GLN A 74 -2.84 -3.05 6.69
N ASN A 75 -1.64 -3.40 7.15
CA ASN A 75 -1.36 -3.40 8.59
C ASN A 75 -1.12 -1.97 9.05
N ASN A 76 -1.97 -1.55 9.99
CA ASN A 76 -2.04 -0.22 10.60
C ASN A 76 -0.84 0.08 11.54
N THR A 77 0.32 -0.53 11.27
CA THR A 77 1.59 -0.29 11.96
C THR A 77 2.63 0.06 10.90
N ILE A 78 2.84 1.36 10.72
CA ILE A 78 4.00 1.87 10.00
C ILE A 78 5.20 1.53 10.88
N PRO A 79 6.10 0.60 10.49
CA PRO A 79 7.36 0.46 11.22
C PRO A 79 8.12 1.79 11.10
N PRO A 80 8.67 2.33 12.21
CA PRO A 80 9.43 3.56 12.13
C PRO A 80 10.57 3.36 11.13
N LEU A 81 10.71 4.31 10.20
CA LEU A 81 11.84 4.35 9.27
C LEU A 81 13.11 4.33 10.12
N LYS A 82 13.82 3.19 10.10
CA LYS A 82 15.18 3.13 10.64
C LYS A 82 16.03 4.07 9.79
N GLN A 83 16.48 5.15 10.43
CA GLN A 83 17.63 5.92 9.96
C GLN A 83 18.88 5.06 9.98
#